data_AF-A0A0B1THJ0-F1
#
_entry.id   AF-A0A0B1THJ0-F1
#
_cell.length_a   1.000
_cell.length_b   1.000
_cell.length_c   1.000
_cell.angle_alpha   90.00
_cell.angle_beta   90.00
_cell.angle_gamma   90.00
#
_symmetry.space_group_name_H-M   'P 1'
#
loop_
_entity.id
_entity.type
_entity.pdbx_description
1 polymer ?
#
loop_
_entity_poly.entity_id
_entity_poly.type
_entity_poly.pdbx_seq_one_letter_code
_entity_poly.pdbx_strand_id
1 'polypeptide(L)'
;MTSLKMQYNLLVKILFLTEWKGKVTMMEHRNVDKRFHAVDLDPYGSASVFLDSAVQCVADGGILMVTCTDMAVLCGNTPETCYNKYGSTTVRLKCCHEMALRILLRSIDSHANRYSRFIEPLLSISVDFYVRVFVRLHTGARMTKDSGV
;
A
#
# COMPACT_ATOMS: atom_id res chain seq x y z
N MET A 1 -7.88 -16.69 16.75
CA MET A 1 -9.04 -16.06 17.40
C MET A 1 -8.81 -14.55 17.50
N THR A 2 -8.54 -13.91 16.36
CA THR A 2 -8.42 -12.46 16.22
C THR A 2 -9.57 -12.03 15.33
N SER A 3 -10.36 -11.11 15.87
CA SER A 3 -11.67 -10.72 15.40
C SER A 3 -11.61 -10.01 14.05
N LEU A 4 -12.46 -10.43 13.12
CA LEU A 4 -12.74 -9.76 11.84
C LEU A 4 -13.27 -8.33 12.13
N LYS A 5 -12.55 -7.27 11.77
CA LYS A 5 -13.03 -5.87 11.86
C LYS A 5 -13.15 -5.24 10.48
N MET A 6 -14.17 -5.64 9.72
CA MET A 6 -14.63 -4.84 8.58
C MET A 6 -15.54 -3.74 9.12
N GLN A 7 -14.98 -2.59 9.46
CA GLN A 7 -15.73 -1.47 10.04
C GLN A 7 -15.92 -0.37 8.99
N TYR A 8 -17.14 -0.25 8.47
CA TYR A 8 -17.57 0.87 7.63
C TYR A 8 -18.11 1.97 8.53
N ASN A 9 -17.47 3.15 8.56
CA ASN A 9 -18.04 4.33 9.21
C ASN A 9 -18.79 5.18 8.16
N LEU A 10 -20.06 5.49 8.40
CA LEU A 10 -20.94 6.18 7.43
C LEU A 10 -20.65 7.68 7.30
N LEU A 11 -19.97 8.28 8.28
CA LEU A 11 -19.60 9.70 8.28
C LEU A 11 -18.36 10.01 7.43
N VAL A 12 -17.45 9.02 7.30
CA VAL A 12 -16.24 9.06 6.46
C VAL A 12 -16.05 7.63 5.96
N LYS A 13 -16.18 7.37 4.65
CA LYS A 13 -15.99 6.03 4.06
C LYS A 13 -14.55 5.55 4.33
N ILE A 14 -14.34 4.81 5.42
CA ILE A 14 -13.08 4.20 5.84
C ILE A 14 -13.20 2.68 5.71
N LEU A 15 -12.20 2.02 5.12
CA LEU A 15 -12.14 0.56 4.99
C LEU A 15 -10.89 0.02 5.68
N PHE A 16 -11.06 -0.90 6.63
CA PHE A 16 -9.97 -1.67 7.24
C PHE A 16 -10.00 -3.10 6.71
N LEU A 17 -8.87 -3.58 6.17
CA LEU A 17 -8.75 -4.93 5.60
C LEU A 17 -7.61 -5.73 6.24
N THR A 18 -7.98 -6.89 6.77
CA THR A 18 -7.05 -7.87 7.38
C THR A 18 -7.12 -9.26 6.73
N GLU A 19 -8.07 -9.52 5.82
CA GLU A 19 -8.30 -10.85 5.21
C GLU A 19 -8.60 -10.80 3.69
N TRP A 20 -8.47 -11.95 3.02
CA TRP A 20 -8.66 -12.17 1.57
C TRP A 20 -10.00 -11.68 1.01
N LYS A 21 -11.07 -11.68 1.81
CA LYS A 21 -12.38 -11.12 1.41
C LYS A 21 -12.32 -9.64 1.04
N GLY A 22 -11.31 -8.91 1.53
CA GLY A 22 -11.12 -7.49 1.26
C GLY A 22 -10.88 -7.14 -0.21
N LYS A 23 -10.28 -8.05 -1.00
CA LYS A 23 -9.96 -7.77 -2.40
C LYS A 23 -11.21 -7.62 -3.28
N VAL A 24 -12.22 -8.47 -3.05
CA VAL A 24 -13.50 -8.42 -3.78
C VAL A 24 -14.24 -7.12 -3.46
N THR A 25 -14.31 -6.75 -2.17
CA THR A 25 -14.93 -5.51 -1.73
C THR A 25 -14.27 -4.27 -2.32
N MET A 26 -12.94 -4.24 -2.42
CA MET A 26 -12.22 -3.13 -3.09
C MET A 26 -12.57 -3.03 -4.58
N MET A 27 -12.66 -4.15 -5.28
CA MET A 27 -13.03 -4.17 -6.70
C MET A 27 -14.47 -3.67 -6.94
N GLU A 28 -15.41 -4.00 -6.06
CA GLU A 28 -16.79 -3.52 -6.13
C GLU A 28 -16.91 -1.99 -5.94
N HIS A 29 -15.95 -1.39 -5.24
CA HIS A 29 -15.91 0.05 -4.92
C HIS A 29 -14.94 0.85 -5.80
N ARG A 30 -14.57 0.32 -6.98
CA ARG A 30 -13.70 1.02 -7.95
C ARG A 30 -14.35 2.21 -8.64
N ASN A 31 -15.69 2.24 -8.72
CA ASN A 31 -16.46 3.33 -9.31
C ASN A 31 -16.26 4.61 -8.50
N VAL A 32 -16.08 5.74 -9.19
CA VAL A 32 -15.68 7.03 -8.60
C VAL A 32 -16.56 7.41 -7.40
N ASP A 33 -17.88 7.24 -7.50
CA ASP A 33 -18.84 7.61 -6.45
C ASP A 33 -18.83 6.69 -5.21
N LYS A 34 -18.21 5.51 -5.35
CA LYS A 34 -18.15 4.47 -4.33
C LYS A 34 -16.80 4.37 -3.63
N ARG A 35 -15.80 5.14 -4.06
CA ARG A 35 -14.45 5.13 -3.49
C ARG A 35 -14.42 5.56 -2.02
N PHE A 36 -13.40 5.08 -1.31
CA PHE A 36 -13.13 5.34 0.10
C PHE A 36 -12.21 6.55 0.28
N HIS A 37 -12.44 7.35 1.30
CA HIS A 37 -11.56 8.49 1.62
C HIS A 37 -10.34 8.06 2.44
N ALA A 38 -10.47 6.98 3.20
CA ALA A 38 -9.32 6.34 3.83
C ALA A 38 -9.40 4.82 3.73
N VAL A 39 -8.27 4.18 3.48
CA VAL A 39 -8.15 2.73 3.39
C VAL A 39 -6.95 2.31 4.22
N ASP A 40 -7.14 1.34 5.10
CA ASP A 40 -6.07 0.71 5.87
C ASP A 40 -5.91 -0.74 5.46
N LEU A 41 -4.75 -1.05 4.90
CA LEU A 41 -4.30 -2.39 4.58
C LEU A 41 -3.37 -2.88 5.68
N ASP A 42 -3.83 -3.86 6.45
CA ASP A 42 -3.02 -4.55 7.45
C ASP A 42 -3.04 -6.07 7.25
N PRO A 43 -2.47 -6.57 6.13
CA PRO A 43 -2.37 -7.99 5.88
C PRO A 43 -1.20 -8.60 6.65
N TYR A 44 -1.37 -9.87 7.06
CA TYR A 44 -0.26 -10.63 7.61
C TYR A 44 0.77 -10.97 6.51
N GLY A 45 1.99 -10.46 6.63
CA GLY A 45 3.08 -10.66 5.68
C GLY A 45 3.19 -9.52 4.68
N SER A 46 2.74 -9.77 3.43
CA SER A 46 2.92 -8.84 2.30
C SER A 46 1.61 -8.18 1.89
N ALA A 47 1.64 -6.86 1.70
CA ALA A 47 0.52 -6.12 1.14
C ALA A 47 0.45 -6.12 -0.40
N SER A 48 1.47 -6.64 -1.09
CA SER A 48 1.59 -6.57 -2.56
C SER A 48 0.35 -7.03 -3.33
N VAL A 49 -0.33 -8.09 -2.86
CA VAL A 49 -1.49 -8.68 -3.52
C VAL A 49 -2.73 -7.77 -3.51
N PHE A 50 -2.77 -6.81 -2.58
CA PHE A 50 -3.89 -5.89 -2.37
C PHE A 50 -3.64 -4.49 -2.95
N LEU A 51 -2.38 -4.12 -3.21
CA LEU A 51 -2.00 -2.76 -3.64
C LEU A 51 -2.77 -2.31 -4.88
N ASP A 52 -2.89 -3.16 -5.89
CA ASP A 52 -3.57 -2.85 -7.15
C ASP A 52 -5.06 -2.50 -6.97
N SER A 53 -5.75 -3.24 -6.10
CA SER A 53 -7.17 -3.00 -5.80
C SER A 53 -7.34 -1.79 -4.88
N ALA A 54 -6.40 -1.59 -3.95
CA ALA A 54 -6.43 -0.48 -3.01
C ALA A 54 -6.24 0.87 -3.69
N VAL A 55 -5.28 1.00 -4.61
CA VAL A 55 -5.05 2.25 -5.34
C VAL A 55 -6.25 2.65 -6.22
N GLN A 56 -7.10 1.69 -6.63
CA GLN A 56 -8.30 1.96 -7.41
C GLN A 56 -9.51 2.34 -6.54
N CYS A 57 -9.65 1.77 -5.35
CA CYS A 57 -10.79 2.02 -4.47
C CYS A 57 -10.62 3.28 -3.60
N VAL A 58 -9.42 3.86 -3.51
CA VAL A 58 -9.19 5.12 -2.79
C VAL A 58 -9.62 6.31 -3.64
N ALA A 59 -10.36 7.23 -3.04
CA ALA A 59 -10.84 8.46 -3.65
C ALA A 59 -9.66 9.40 -3.95
N ASP A 60 -9.89 10.35 -4.85
CA ASP A 60 -8.89 11.40 -5.10
C ASP A 60 -8.69 12.25 -3.84
N GLY A 61 -7.43 12.52 -3.48
CA GLY A 61 -7.06 13.16 -2.21
C GLY A 61 -7.22 12.27 -0.96
N GLY A 62 -7.66 11.02 -1.13
CA GLY A 62 -7.83 10.04 -0.06
C GLY A 62 -6.50 9.49 0.47
N ILE A 63 -6.54 8.87 1.64
CA ILE A 63 -5.38 8.33 2.34
C ILE A 63 -5.37 6.80 2.23
N LEU A 64 -4.25 6.24 1.82
CA LEU A 64 -3.96 4.82 1.87
C LEU A 64 -2.90 4.55 2.93
N MET A 65 -3.22 3.67 3.86
CA MET A 65 -2.33 3.18 4.91
C MET A 65 -1.99 1.74 4.60
N VAL A 66 -0.71 1.40 4.65
CA VAL A 66 -0.24 0.05 4.32
C VAL A 66 0.72 -0.41 5.39
N THR A 67 0.45 -1.58 5.96
CA THR A 67 1.31 -2.28 6.91
C THR A 67 1.87 -3.53 6.24
N CYS A 68 3.18 -3.74 6.35
CA CYS A 68 3.85 -4.97 5.92
C CYS A 68 4.68 -5.53 7.07
N THR A 69 4.53 -6.82 7.35
CA THR A 69 5.30 -7.54 8.37
C THR A 69 6.40 -8.43 7.77
N ASP A 70 6.57 -8.42 6.44
CA ASP A 70 7.57 -9.24 5.74
C ASP A 70 8.96 -8.59 5.66
N MET A 71 9.44 -8.11 6.80
CA MET A 71 10.76 -7.48 6.94
C MET A 71 11.91 -8.38 6.48
N ALA A 72 11.82 -9.69 6.65
CA ALA A 72 12.85 -10.61 6.15
C ALA A 72 13.05 -10.49 4.62
N VAL A 73 11.96 -10.31 3.87
CA VAL A 73 12.01 -10.15 2.41
C VAL A 73 12.51 -8.74 2.06
N LEU A 74 11.93 -7.71 2.68
CA LEU A 74 12.26 -6.31 2.43
C LEU A 74 13.69 -5.93 2.85
N CYS A 75 14.25 -6.59 3.86
CA CYS A 75 15.62 -6.39 4.33
C CYS A 75 16.67 -7.24 3.59
N GLY A 76 16.29 -7.92 2.50
CA GLY A 76 17.25 -8.52 1.57
C GLY A 76 17.67 -9.94 1.92
N ASN A 77 16.88 -10.67 2.73
CA ASN A 77 17.16 -12.09 3.00
C ASN A 77 16.81 -12.96 1.78
N THR A 78 15.79 -12.58 1.02
CA THR A 78 15.36 -13.28 -0.21
C THR A 78 15.08 -12.26 -1.34
N PRO A 79 16.12 -11.77 -2.03
CA PRO A 79 15.98 -10.69 -3.03
C PRO A 79 15.04 -11.06 -4.18
N GLU A 80 15.02 -12.33 -4.61
CA GLU A 80 14.09 -12.84 -5.63
C GLU A 80 12.63 -12.71 -5.20
N THR A 81 12.33 -13.02 -3.94
CA THR A 81 10.97 -12.87 -3.39
C THR A 81 10.59 -11.39 -3.28
N CYS A 82 11.54 -10.52 -2.93
CA CYS A 82 11.29 -9.08 -2.89
C CYS A 82 10.98 -8.54 -4.28
N TYR A 83 11.72 -8.98 -5.30
CA TYR A 83 11.45 -8.59 -6.68
C TYR A 83 10.07 -9.04 -7.14
N ASN A 84 9.70 -10.29 -6.88
CA ASN A 84 8.39 -10.83 -7.26
C ASN A 84 7.22 -10.13 -6.57
N LYS A 85 7.36 -9.74 -5.29
CA LYS A 85 6.29 -9.09 -4.54
C LYS A 85 6.20 -7.59 -4.78
N TYR A 86 7.33 -6.91 -4.77
CA TYR A 86 7.39 -5.45 -4.70
C TYR A 86 7.94 -4.79 -5.96
N GLY A 87 8.47 -5.56 -6.92
CA GLY A 87 9.10 -5.05 -8.13
C GLY A 87 10.45 -4.38 -7.88
N SER A 88 11.10 -4.69 -6.76
CA SER A 88 12.41 -4.13 -6.37
C SER A 88 13.26 -5.19 -5.71
N THR A 89 14.57 -5.14 -5.94
CA THR A 89 15.54 -5.98 -5.26
C THR A 89 16.22 -5.21 -4.15
N THR A 90 16.62 -5.90 -3.09
CA THR A 90 17.22 -5.31 -1.90
C THR A 90 18.43 -6.12 -1.51
N VAL A 91 19.45 -5.42 -1.04
CA VAL A 91 20.68 -6.02 -0.56
C VAL A 91 20.70 -5.88 0.95
N ARG A 92 21.20 -6.91 1.64
CA ARG A 92 21.33 -6.89 3.09
C ARG A 92 22.31 -5.78 3.51
N LEU A 93 21.76 -4.73 4.11
CA LEU A 93 22.47 -3.53 4.55
C LEU A 93 22.10 -3.20 6.00
N LYS A 94 22.91 -2.38 6.68
CA LYS A 94 22.59 -1.89 8.04
C LYS A 94 21.37 -0.96 8.05
N CYS A 95 21.11 -0.27 6.94
CA CYS A 95 19.94 0.59 6.73
C CYS A 95 18.74 -0.15 6.12
N CYS A 96 18.62 -1.46 6.35
CA CYS A 96 17.59 -2.29 5.73
C CYS A 96 16.15 -1.86 6.05
N HIS A 97 15.92 -1.24 7.21
CA HIS A 97 14.59 -0.73 7.61
C HIS A 97 14.16 0.47 6.75
N GLU A 98 15.08 1.39 6.48
CA GLU A 98 14.82 2.53 5.60
C GLU A 98 14.63 2.06 4.15
N MET A 99 15.48 1.12 3.70
CA MET A 99 15.36 0.52 2.38
C MET A 99 14.00 -0.18 2.20
N ALA A 100 13.53 -0.90 3.22
CA ALA A 100 12.22 -1.54 3.22
C ALA A 100 11.08 -0.52 3.00
N LEU A 101 11.13 0.63 3.69
CA LEU A 101 10.15 1.71 3.50
C LEU A 101 10.20 2.28 2.07
N ARG A 102 11.39 2.51 1.52
CA ARG A 102 11.55 3.02 0.15
C ARG A 102 11.01 2.04 -0.90
N ILE A 103 11.27 0.76 -0.72
CA ILE A 103 10.74 -0.30 -1.60
C ILE A 103 9.22 -0.35 -1.53
N LEU A 104 8.66 -0.29 -0.31
CA LEU A 104 7.21 -0.29 -0.14
C LEU A 104 6.58 0.93 -0.81
N LEU A 105 7.12 2.13 -0.61
CA LEU A 105 6.66 3.35 -1.27
C LEU A 105 6.75 3.25 -2.80
N ARG A 106 7.89 2.79 -3.34
CA ARG A 106 8.07 2.58 -4.78
C ARG A 106 7.08 1.57 -5.34
N SER A 107 6.81 0.50 -4.60
CA SER A 107 5.83 -0.50 -5.00
C SER A 107 4.43 0.11 -5.08
N ILE A 108 4.00 0.88 -4.08
CA ILE A 108 2.69 1.54 -4.09
C ILE A 108 2.61 2.57 -5.24
N ASP A 109 3.64 3.39 -5.43
CA ASP A 109 3.68 4.38 -6.52
C ASP A 109 3.60 3.70 -7.89
N SER A 110 4.35 2.62 -8.10
CA SER A 110 4.31 1.84 -9.35
C SER A 110 2.90 1.29 -9.64
N HIS A 111 2.17 0.85 -8.62
CA HIS A 111 0.78 0.42 -8.79
C HIS A 111 -0.16 1.60 -9.08
N ALA A 112 0.01 2.75 -8.42
CA ALA A 112 -0.79 3.95 -8.67
C ALA A 112 -0.57 4.50 -10.10
N ASN A 113 0.69 4.52 -10.57
CA ASN A 113 1.07 5.06 -11.87
C ASN A 113 0.38 4.34 -13.04
N ARG A 114 0.06 3.04 -12.90
CA ARG A 114 -0.73 2.27 -13.88
C ARG A 114 -2.12 2.86 -14.14
N TYR A 115 -2.65 3.60 -13.19
CA TYR A 115 -3.98 4.22 -13.25
C TYR A 115 -3.92 5.75 -13.42
N SER A 116 -2.81 6.30 -13.92
CA SER A 116 -2.59 7.76 -14.02
C SER A 116 -2.76 8.50 -12.69
N ARG A 117 -2.36 7.82 -11.61
CA ARG A 117 -2.35 8.32 -10.24
C ARG A 117 -0.93 8.34 -9.73
N PHE A 118 -0.67 9.14 -8.71
CA PHE A 118 0.61 9.19 -8.02
C PHE A 118 0.38 9.27 -6.52
N ILE A 119 1.40 8.94 -5.75
CA ILE A 119 1.34 9.03 -4.28
C ILE A 119 2.13 10.20 -3.73
N GLU A 120 1.63 10.77 -2.64
CA GLU A 120 2.32 11.72 -1.79
C GLU A 120 2.56 11.05 -0.42
N PRO A 121 3.81 10.70 -0.07
CA PRO A 121 4.12 10.11 1.23
C PRO A 121 3.87 11.12 2.36
N LEU A 122 3.04 10.74 3.35
CA LEU A 122 2.72 11.57 4.51
C LEU A 122 3.53 11.17 5.74
N LEU A 123 3.65 9.86 5.98
CA LEU A 123 4.33 9.30 7.14
C LEU A 123 4.85 7.89 6.83
N SER A 124 6.05 7.58 7.30
CA SER A 124 6.70 6.27 7.15
C SER A 124 7.26 5.85 8.50
N ILE A 125 6.89 4.68 8.98
CA ILE A 125 7.24 4.16 10.30
C ILE A 125 7.84 2.77 10.11
N SER A 126 8.98 2.52 10.74
CA SER A 126 9.51 1.17 10.92
C SER A 126 9.53 0.87 12.42
N VAL A 127 8.88 -0.22 12.83
CA VAL A 127 8.84 -0.69 14.21
C VAL A 127 9.19 -2.17 14.21
N ASP A 128 10.41 -2.50 14.64
CA ASP A 128 10.98 -3.85 14.78
C ASP A 128 10.58 -4.87 13.70
N PHE A 129 9.38 -5.45 13.82
CA PHE A 129 8.89 -6.55 12.98
C PHE A 129 7.98 -6.11 11.82
N TYR A 130 7.66 -4.82 11.71
CA TYR A 130 6.80 -4.31 10.64
C TYR A 130 7.17 -2.89 10.18
N VAL A 131 6.73 -2.56 8.97
CA VAL A 131 6.76 -1.21 8.42
C VAL A 131 5.35 -0.76 8.11
N ARG A 132 5.07 0.52 8.32
CA ARG A 132 3.79 1.15 8.02
C ARG A 132 4.00 2.46 7.30
N VAL A 133 3.31 2.64 6.17
CA VAL A 133 3.36 3.87 5.38
C VAL A 133 1.96 4.45 5.22
N PHE A 134 1.90 5.77 5.20
CA PHE A 134 0.70 6.57 5.00
C PHE A 134 0.94 7.42 3.76
N VAL A 135 0.11 7.26 2.75
CA VAL A 135 0.26 7.96 1.48
C VAL A 135 -1.06 8.58 1.08
N ARG A 136 -1.03 9.78 0.52
CA ARG A 136 -2.19 10.39 -0.13
C ARG A 136 -2.17 10.06 -1.61
N LEU A 137 -3.30 9.64 -2.16
CA LEU A 137 -3.44 9.39 -3.60
C LEU A 137 -3.98 10.61 -4.31
N HIS A 138 -3.38 10.93 -5.45
CA HIS A 138 -3.81 11.99 -6.34
C HIS A 138 -3.97 11.45 -7.76
N THR A 139 -4.92 12.01 -8.50
CA THR A 139 -5.23 11.66 -9.88
C THR A 139 -4.70 12.76 -10.79
N GLY A 140 -3.74 12.44 -11.65
CA GLY A 140 -3.12 13.45 -12.51
C GLY A 140 -1.95 12.91 -13.32
N ALA A 141 -2.15 12.79 -14.64
CA ALA A 141 -1.16 12.22 -15.55
C ALA A 141 0.14 13.03 -15.69
N ARG A 142 0.14 14.32 -15.33
CA ARG A 142 1.30 15.20 -15.46
C ARG A 142 2.34 14.93 -14.37
N MET A 143 1.89 14.76 -13.12
CA MET A 143 2.76 14.50 -11.96
C MET A 143 3.21 13.03 -11.89
N THR A 144 2.41 12.09 -12.42
CA THR A 144 2.80 10.67 -12.56
C THR A 144 4.13 10.48 -13.32
N LYS A 145 4.51 11.41 -14.20
CA LYS A 145 5.79 11.37 -14.91
C LYS A 145 6.98 11.75 -14.03
N ASP A 146 6.75 12.63 -13.05
CA ASP A 146 7.79 13.12 -12.14
C ASP A 146 7.99 12.20 -10.94
N SER A 147 6.98 11.40 -10.57
CA SER A 147 7.07 10.39 -9.50
C SER A 147 7.68 9.06 -9.96
N GLY A 148 7.66 8.76 -11.26
CA GLY A 148 8.17 7.51 -11.83
C GLY A 148 9.69 7.41 -12.01
N VAL A 149 10.42 8.52 -11.77
CA VAL A 149 11.89 8.58 -11.89
C VAL A 149 12.59 7.98 -10.66
#